data_AF-A0A8S2UJH1-F1
#
_entry.id   AF-A0A8S2UJH1-F1
#
_cell.length_a   1.000
_cell.length_b   1.000
_cell.length_c   1.000
_cell.angle_alpha   90.00
_cell.angle_beta   90.00
_cell.angle_gamma   90.00
#
_symmetry.space_group_name_H-M   'P 1'
#
loop_
_entity.id
_entity.type
_entity.pdbx_description
1 polymer ?
#
loop_
_entity_poly.entity_id
_entity_poly.type
_entity_poly.pdbx_seq_one_letter_code
_entity_poly.pdbx_strand_id
1 'polypeptide(L)'
;TFIALATMQLVEKGQLNLDVDINQYLNLPMRIFHPSHPLSIITMRHIVSHSSGLGSNYEEEFHHGTPGDDFVKTNLTDVVLRYLLNKLS
;
A
#
# COMPACT_ATOMS: atom_id res chain seq x y z
N THR A 1 10.27 9.13 3.12
CA THR A 1 11.68 8.97 2.71
C THR A 1 12.29 7.62 3.08
N PHE A 2 12.08 7.08 4.28
CA PHE A 2 12.61 5.75 4.67
C PHE A 2 12.24 4.60 3.73
N ILE A 3 10.96 4.50 3.35
CA ILE A 3 10.45 3.44 2.47
C ILE A 3 11.12 3.47 1.09
N ALA A 4 11.36 4.66 0.53
CA ALA A 4 12.03 4.79 -0.77
C ALA A 4 13.48 4.27 -0.72
N LEU A 5 14.20 4.55 0.37
CA LEU A 5 15.56 4.05 0.57
C LEU A 5 15.58 2.52 0.70
N ALA A 6 14.72 1.95 1.55
CA ALA A 6 14.60 0.51 1.71
C ALA A 6 14.23 -0.18 0.38
N THR A 7 13.37 0.44 -0.42
CA THR A 7 13.01 -0.05 -1.76
C THR A 7 14.25 -0.12 -2.66
N MET A 8 15.05 0.94 -2.73
CA MET A 8 16.26 0.96 -3.56
C MET A 8 17.31 -0.06 -3.09
N GLN A 9 17.43 -0.32 -1.79
CA GLN A 9 18.30 -1.38 -1.28
C GLN A 9 17.86 -2.79 -1.75
N LEU A 10 16.55 -3.04 -1.87
CA LEU A 10 16.04 -4.31 -2.41
C LEU A 10 16.26 -4.40 -3.93
N VAL A 11 16.20 -3.27 -4.64
CA VAL A 11 16.53 -3.18 -6.07
C VAL A 11 18.00 -3.50 -6.30
N GLU A 12 18.91 -2.92 -5.53
CA GLU A 12 20.35 -3.19 -5.61
C GLU A 12 20.68 -4.67 -5.36
N LYS A 13 19.92 -5.34 -4.49
CA LYS A 13 20.06 -6.78 -4.21
C LYS A 13 19.40 -7.67 -5.27
N GLY A 14 18.76 -7.10 -6.29
CA GLY A 14 18.03 -7.84 -7.33
C GLY A 14 16.77 -8.54 -6.81
N GLN A 15 16.29 -8.19 -5.61
CA GLN A 15 15.11 -8.79 -4.99
C GLN A 15 13.80 -8.07 -5.38
N LEU A 16 13.92 -6.85 -5.90
CA LEU A 16 12.79 -6.03 -6.34
C LEU A 16 13.12 -5.38 -7.69
N ASN A 17 12.14 -5.36 -8.60
CA ASN A 17 12.24 -4.67 -9.87
C ASN A 17 11.24 -3.50 -9.87
N LEU A 18 11.73 -2.31 -10.24
CA LEU A 18 10.93 -1.08 -10.23
C LEU A 18 9.86 -1.03 -11.33
N ASP A 19 10.04 -1.81 -12.39
CA ASP A 19 9.30 -1.66 -13.65
C ASP A 19 8.40 -2.86 -13.97
N VAL A 20 8.27 -3.83 -13.05
CA VAL A 20 7.31 -4.94 -13.17
C VAL A 20 5.96 -4.60 -12.52
N ASP A 21 4.91 -5.33 -12.93
CA ASP A 21 3.57 -5.21 -12.34
C ASP A 21 3.63 -5.55 -10.84
N ILE A 22 3.13 -4.63 -10.01
CA ILE A 22 3.07 -4.76 -8.55
C ILE A 22 2.32 -6.02 -8.11
N ASN A 23 1.34 -6.47 -8.90
CA ASN A 23 0.55 -7.66 -8.60
C ASN A 23 1.39 -8.95 -8.62
N GLN A 24 2.61 -8.93 -9.17
CA GLN A 24 3.54 -10.06 -9.08
C GLN A 24 4.11 -10.23 -7.66
N TYR A 25 4.20 -9.14 -6.89
CA TYR A 25 4.68 -9.16 -5.51
C TYR A 25 3.54 -9.31 -4.50
N LEU A 26 2.33 -8.87 -4.87
CA LEU A 26 1.15 -8.88 -4.01
C LEU A 26 0.25 -10.08 -4.31
N ASN A 27 0.44 -11.17 -3.57
CA ASN A 27 -0.45 -12.34 -3.61
C ASN A 27 -1.72 -12.11 -2.78
N LEU A 28 -2.43 -11.00 -3.06
CA LEU A 28 -3.71 -10.66 -2.42
C LEU A 28 -4.89 -11.21 -3.23
N PRO A 29 -6.07 -11.44 -2.61
CA PRO A 29 -7.26 -11.88 -3.35
C PRO A 29 -7.79 -10.85 -4.35
N MET A 30 -7.26 -9.62 -4.34
CA MET A 30 -7.68 -8.53 -5.20
C MET A 30 -6.48 -8.01 -5.97
N ARG A 31 -6.69 -7.82 -7.28
CA ARG A 31 -5.70 -7.25 -8.17
C ARG A 31 -5.79 -5.73 -8.11
N ILE A 32 -4.64 -5.06 -8.02
CA ILE A 32 -4.54 -3.60 -8.05
C ILE A 32 -4.43 -3.16 -9.51
N PHE A 33 -5.34 -2.30 -9.95
CA PHE A 33 -5.34 -1.71 -11.29
C PHE A 33 -5.93 -0.29 -11.24
N HIS A 34 -5.59 0.53 -12.24
CA HIS A 34 -6.15 1.87 -12.36
C HIS A 34 -7.54 1.81 -13.03
N PRO A 35 -8.62 2.33 -12.43
CA PRO A 35 -9.98 2.22 -12.98
C PRO A 35 -10.12 2.80 -14.39
N SER A 36 -9.50 3.96 -14.66
CA SER A 36 -9.53 4.61 -15.97
C SER A 36 -8.53 4.04 -16.98
N HIS A 37 -7.55 3.24 -16.52
CA HIS A 37 -6.49 2.67 -17.35
C HIS A 37 -6.24 1.20 -16.98
N PRO A 38 -7.23 0.31 -17.17
CA PRO A 38 -7.19 -1.07 -16.68
C PRO A 38 -6.13 -1.95 -17.37
N LEU A 39 -5.66 -1.55 -18.56
CA LEU A 39 -4.60 -2.24 -19.30
C LEU A 39 -3.19 -1.78 -18.89
N SER A 40 -3.08 -0.66 -18.17
CA SER A 40 -1.80 -0.16 -17.67
C SER A 40 -1.39 -0.91 -16.40
N ILE A 41 -0.11 -1.29 -16.32
CA ILE A 41 0.43 -1.88 -15.11
C ILE A 41 0.79 -0.78 -14.11
N ILE A 42 0.55 -1.05 -12.83
CA ILE A 42 1.09 -0.25 -11.73
C ILE A 42 2.39 -0.91 -11.28
N THR A 43 3.45 -0.13 -11.10
CA THR A 43 4.78 -0.65 -10.77
C THR A 43 5.26 -0.10 -9.44
N MET A 44 6.32 -0.69 -8.88
CA MET A 44 6.93 -0.18 -7.64
C MET A 44 7.38 1.28 -7.79
N ARG A 45 7.92 1.65 -8.96
CA ARG A 45 8.28 3.04 -9.27
C ARG A 45 7.09 3.98 -9.05
N HIS A 46 5.94 3.66 -9.64
CA HIS A 46 4.73 4.48 -9.55
C HIS A 46 4.26 4.67 -8.11
N ILE A 47 4.39 3.66 -7.26
CA ILE A 47 3.98 3.74 -5.84
C ILE A 47 4.94 4.66 -5.07
N VAL A 48 6.25 4.45 -5.19
CA VAL A 48 7.23 5.22 -4.40
C VAL A 48 7.31 6.67 -4.86
N SER A 49 7.03 6.96 -6.14
CA SER A 49 7.00 8.32 -6.69
C SER A 49 5.62 8.99 -6.64
N HIS A 50 4.61 8.38 -6.02
CA HIS A 50 3.24 8.90 -5.95
C HIS A 50 2.63 9.23 -7.34
N SER A 51 2.91 8.42 -8.36
CA SER A 51 2.39 8.59 -9.72
C SER A 51 1.52 7.43 -10.20
N SER A 52 1.14 6.51 -9.31
CA SER A 52 0.24 5.39 -9.60
C SER A 52 -1.22 5.79 -9.80
N GLY A 53 -1.59 7.02 -9.45
CA GLY A 53 -2.99 7.47 -9.42
C GLY A 53 -3.80 6.85 -8.28
N LEU A 54 -3.15 6.12 -7.35
CA LEU A 54 -3.77 5.69 -6.10
C LEU A 54 -3.90 6.91 -5.18
N GLY A 55 -5.14 7.39 -5.00
CA GLY A 55 -5.45 8.49 -4.09
C GLY A 55 -5.32 8.07 -2.63
N SER A 56 -5.02 9.03 -1.75
CA SER A 56 -5.16 8.82 -0.31
C SER A 56 -6.64 8.75 0.07
N ASN A 57 -6.95 7.95 1.09
CA ASN A 57 -8.28 7.91 1.67
C ASN A 57 -8.43 9.06 2.68
N TYR A 58 -8.66 10.26 2.18
CA TYR A 58 -8.68 11.48 3.01
C TYR A 58 -9.72 11.44 4.13
N GLU A 59 -10.82 10.69 3.99
CA GLU A 59 -11.81 10.54 5.07
C GLU A 59 -11.23 9.81 6.28
N GLU A 60 -10.57 8.67 6.08
CA GLU A 60 -9.88 7.96 7.18
C GLU A 60 -8.71 8.79 7.73
N GLU A 61 -7.99 9.51 6.88
CA GLU A 61 -6.82 10.31 7.28
C GLU A 61 -7.18 11.50 8.20
N PHE A 62 -8.39 12.08 8.08
CA PHE A 62 -8.88 13.16 8.93
C PHE A 62 -9.59 12.69 10.21
N HIS A 63 -10.06 11.44 10.25
CA HIS A 63 -10.65 10.85 11.45
C HIS A 63 -9.60 10.36 12.44
N HIS A 64 -8.34 10.27 12.02
CA HIS A 64 -7.24 9.84 12.86
C HIS A 64 -6.33 11.02 13.25
N GLY A 65 -6.08 11.20 14.56
CA GLY A 65 -5.23 12.28 15.11
C GLY A 65 -5.98 13.47 15.75
N THR A 66 -7.31 13.41 15.89
CA THR A 66 -8.07 14.40 16.68
C THR A 66 -7.95 14.13 18.18
N PRO A 67 -8.03 15.15 19.07
CA PRO A 67 -8.03 14.93 20.52
C PRO A 67 -9.19 14.00 20.94
N GLY A 68 -8.88 12.78 21.38
CA GLY A 68 -9.85 11.74 21.72
C GLY A 68 -9.87 10.53 20.79
N ASP A 69 -9.05 10.52 19.74
CA ASP A 69 -8.91 9.39 18.83
C ASP A 69 -8.07 8.23 19.44
N ASP A 70 -8.55 7.00 19.28
CA ASP A 70 -7.96 5.75 19.78
C ASP A 70 -7.09 5.04 18.74
N PHE A 71 -6.92 5.61 17.54
CA PHE A 71 -6.06 5.04 16.48
C PHE A 71 -4.62 4.81 16.93
N VAL A 72 -4.07 5.73 17.73
CA VAL A 72 -2.71 5.60 18.29
C VAL A 72 -2.63 4.53 19.40
N LYS A 73 -3.78 4.08 19.93
CA LYS A 73 -3.85 3.03 20.95
C LYS A 73 -3.99 1.63 20.37
N THR A 74 -4.29 1.50 19.08
CA THR A 74 -4.44 0.19 18.45
C THR A 74 -3.09 -0.25 17.90
N ASN A 75 -2.60 -1.40 18.37
CA ASN A 75 -1.39 -1.99 17.84
C ASN A 75 -1.62 -2.30 16.36
N LEU A 76 -0.62 -2.04 15.52
CA LEU A 76 -0.64 -2.38 14.10
C LEU A 76 -1.05 -3.84 13.87
N THR A 77 -0.65 -4.73 14.79
CA THR A 77 -1.05 -6.15 14.81
C THR A 77 -2.57 -6.33 14.90
N ASP A 78 -3.25 -5.56 15.75
CA ASP A 78 -4.70 -5.68 15.96
C ASP A 78 -5.48 -5.16 14.74
N VAL A 79 -4.98 -4.10 14.10
CA VAL A 79 -5.55 -3.56 12.86
C VAL A 79 -5.43 -4.57 11.73
N VAL A 80 -4.25 -5.15 11.53
CA VAL A 80 -4.01 -6.17 10.51
C VAL A 80 -4.87 -7.42 10.78
N LEU A 81 -4.95 -7.88 12.03
CA LEU A 81 -5.78 -9.04 12.40
C LEU A 81 -7.27 -8.79 12.15
N ARG A 82 -7.81 -7.62 12.51
CA ARG A 82 -9.21 -7.27 12.23
C ARG A 82 -9.52 -7.27 10.74
N TYR A 83 -8.64 -6.69 9.92
CA TYR A 83 -8.82 -6.67 8.48
C TYR A 83 -8.84 -8.08 7.88
N LEU A 84 -7.93 -8.95 8.33
CA LEU A 84 -7.87 -10.34 7.87
C LEU A 84 -9.09 -11.16 8.32
N LEU A 85 -9.57 -10.97 9.54
CA LEU A 85 -10.73 -11.68 10.08
C LEU A 85 -12.04 -11.29 9.40
N ASN A 86 -12.25 -10.01 9.11
CA ASN A 86 -13.47 -9.52 8.46
C ASN A 86 -13.57 -9.95 6.97
N LYS A 87 -12.46 -10.42 6.39
CA LYS A 87 -12.40 -10.89 5.00
C LYS A 87 -12.59 -12.41 4.86
N LEU A 88 -12.64 -13.14 5.98
CA LEU A 88 -12.79 -14.60 6.04
C LEU A 88 -14.20 -15.06 6.47
N SER A 89 -15.12 -14.13 6.74
CA SER A 89 -16.56 -14.38 6.91
C SER A 89 -17.33 -14.07 5.64
#